data_AF-A0A6C2YHC6-F1
#
_entry.id   AF-A0A6C2YHC6-F1
#
_cell.length_a   1.000
_cell.length_b   1.000
_cell.length_c   1.000
_cell.angle_alpha   90.00
_cell.angle_beta   90.00
_cell.angle_gamma   90.00
#
_symmetry.space_group_name_H-M   'P 1'
#
loop_
_entity.id
_entity.type
_entity.pdbx_description
1 polymer ?
#
loop_
_entity_poly.entity_id
_entity_poly.type
_entity_poly.pdbx_seq_one_letter_code
_entity_poly.pdbx_strand_id
1 'polypeptide(L)'
;MKDSLGVTITEYQYDGLNRRVIEESGSGVNHLLVSQGWQVLEERADSSSTPHTQYVYSPVYIDAIITITRDSDANGSLDQRLWVVQDSNWNVTALLNDSGIVVEHTWINDVELQGYASAPA
;
A
#
# COMPACT_ATOMS: atom_id res chain seq x y z
N MET A 1 7.29 -10.69 15.27
CA MET A 1 8.72 -10.90 14.97
C MET A 1 9.54 -10.41 16.16
N LYS A 2 10.61 -11.13 16.52
CA LYS A 2 11.55 -10.72 17.58
C LYS A 2 12.97 -10.61 17.02
N ASP A 3 13.80 -9.77 17.62
CA ASP A 3 15.23 -9.70 17.32
C ASP A 3 16.02 -10.83 18.01
N SER A 4 17.34 -10.85 17.83
CA SER A 4 18.23 -11.83 18.47
C SER A 4 18.30 -11.71 20.00
N LEU A 5 17.82 -10.61 20.57
CA LEU A 5 17.75 -10.35 22.01
C LEU A 5 16.37 -10.69 22.59
N GLY A 6 15.42 -11.14 21.77
CA GLY A 6 14.07 -11.52 22.16
C GLY A 6 13.10 -10.34 22.29
N VAL A 7 13.48 -9.15 21.84
CA VAL A 7 12.64 -7.95 21.82
C VAL A 7 11.66 -8.04 20.66
N THR A 8 10.37 -7.76 20.91
CA THR A 8 9.36 -7.70 19.84
C THR A 8 9.67 -6.53 18.91
N ILE A 9 9.88 -6.82 17.63
CA ILE A 9 10.10 -5.83 16.56
C ILE A 9 8.77 -5.42 15.94
N THR A 10 7.88 -6.40 15.74
CA THR A 10 6.55 -6.17 15.21
C THR A 10 5.60 -7.28 15.64
N GLU A 11 4.32 -6.96 15.79
CA GLU A 11 3.24 -7.88 16.07
C GLU A 11 2.10 -7.65 15.06
N TYR A 12 1.40 -8.73 14.72
CA TYR A 12 0.28 -8.68 13.78
C TYR A 12 -0.92 -9.33 14.42
N GLN A 13 -2.08 -8.68 14.33
CA GLN A 13 -3.35 -9.25 14.76
C GLN A 13 -4.26 -9.50 13.56
N TYR A 14 -5.12 -10.51 13.71
CA TYR A 14 -5.98 -11.00 12.64
C TYR A 14 -7.42 -11.07 13.13
N ASP A 15 -8.37 -10.86 12.22
CA ASP A 15 -9.78 -11.05 12.52
C ASP A 15 -10.21 -12.53 12.40
N GLY A 16 -11.50 -12.81 12.66
CA GLY A 16 -12.06 -14.16 12.57
C GLY A 16 -12.04 -14.79 11.17
N LEU A 17 -11.69 -14.03 10.12
CA LEU A 17 -11.50 -14.51 8.75
C LEU A 17 -10.02 -14.65 8.40
N ASN A 18 -9.12 -14.52 9.39
CA ASN A 18 -7.66 -14.58 9.22
C ASN A 18 -7.10 -13.47 8.32
N ARG A 19 -7.76 -12.31 8.30
CA ARG A 19 -7.26 -11.09 7.62
C ARG A 19 -6.48 -10.27 8.62
N ARG A 20 -5.34 -9.73 8.21
CA ARG A 20 -4.54 -8.83 9.07
C ARG A 20 -5.33 -7.54 9.30
N VAL A 21 -5.48 -7.15 10.57
CA VAL A 21 -6.23 -5.95 10.96
C VAL A 21 -5.41 -4.99 11.83
N ILE A 22 -4.30 -5.45 12.39
CA ILE A 22 -3.37 -4.60 13.15
C ILE A 22 -1.93 -4.97 12.79
N GLU A 23 -1.11 -3.95 12.62
CA GLU A 23 0.34 -4.02 12.55
C GLU A 23 0.93 -3.14 13.65
N GLU A 24 1.56 -3.75 14.63
CA GLU A 24 2.21 -3.02 15.73
C GLU A 24 3.72 -3.16 15.57
N SER A 25 4.46 -2.07 15.80
CA SER A 25 5.92 -2.06 15.76
C SER A 25 6.47 -1.03 16.74
N GLY A 26 7.80 -0.91 16.82
CA GLY A 26 8.43 0.17 17.58
C GLY A 26 8.04 1.59 17.12
N SER A 27 7.40 1.74 15.96
CA SER A 27 6.90 3.01 15.42
C SER A 27 5.44 3.31 15.77
N GLY A 28 4.74 2.42 16.47
CA GLY A 28 3.33 2.58 16.84
C GLY A 28 2.43 1.46 16.32
N VAL A 29 1.13 1.68 16.43
CA VAL A 29 0.08 0.74 15.98
C VAL A 29 -0.56 1.26 14.70
N ASN A 30 -0.71 0.40 13.70
CA ASN A 30 -1.45 0.69 12.48
C ASN A 30 -2.69 -0.23 12.40
N HIS A 31 -3.87 0.37 12.44
CA HIS A 31 -5.15 -0.32 12.33
C HIS A 31 -5.61 -0.33 10.87
N LEU A 32 -5.94 -1.51 10.35
CA LEU A 32 -6.38 -1.73 8.97
C LEU A 32 -7.89 -1.98 8.92
N LEU A 33 -8.62 -1.14 8.17
CA LEU A 33 -10.04 -1.39 7.86
C LEU A 33 -10.14 -2.24 6.59
N VAL A 34 -10.57 -3.50 6.71
CA VAL A 34 -10.57 -4.45 5.59
C VAL A 34 -11.98 -4.73 5.07
N SER A 35 -12.20 -4.55 3.77
CA SER A 35 -13.47 -4.84 3.07
C SER A 35 -13.80 -6.33 3.05
N GLN A 36 -15.06 -6.71 2.79
CA GLN A 36 -15.44 -8.12 2.62
C GLN A 36 -14.67 -8.81 1.48
N GLY A 37 -14.24 -8.04 0.48
CA GLY A 37 -13.37 -8.49 -0.60
C GLY A 37 -11.89 -8.39 -0.26
N TRP A 38 -11.49 -8.49 1.01
CA TRP A 38 -10.08 -8.58 1.43
C TRP A 38 -9.18 -7.38 1.05
N GLN A 39 -9.78 -6.24 0.70
CA GLN A 39 -9.07 -5.00 0.38
C GLN A 39 -8.91 -4.13 1.63
N VAL A 40 -7.72 -3.61 1.87
CA VAL A 40 -7.52 -2.56 2.88
C VAL A 40 -8.11 -1.27 2.35
N LEU A 41 -9.09 -0.70 3.05
CA LEU A 41 -9.79 0.55 2.69
C LEU A 41 -9.17 1.75 3.39
N GLU A 42 -8.76 1.58 4.64
CA GLU A 42 -8.17 2.64 5.45
C GLU A 42 -7.06 2.11 6.35
N GLU A 43 -6.12 2.99 6.67
CA GLU A 43 -5.12 2.82 7.70
C GLU A 43 -5.22 3.95 8.72
N ARG A 44 -5.15 3.61 10.01
CA ARG A 44 -5.28 4.54 11.13
C ARG A 44 -4.16 4.31 12.14
N ALA A 45 -3.50 5.39 12.53
CA ALA A 45 -2.38 5.33 13.47
C ALA A 45 -2.89 5.40 14.91
N ASP A 46 -2.40 4.50 15.76
CA ASP A 46 -2.64 4.44 17.19
C ASP A 46 -4.14 4.60 17.53
N SER A 47 -4.48 5.58 18.37
CA SER A 47 -5.86 5.88 18.75
C SER A 47 -6.54 6.91 17.84
N SER A 48 -6.01 7.19 16.65
CA SER A 48 -6.58 8.20 15.74
C SER A 48 -7.98 7.82 15.28
N SER A 49 -8.87 8.82 15.27
CA SER A 49 -10.23 8.67 14.75
C SER A 49 -10.33 8.93 13.25
N THR A 50 -9.31 9.54 12.64
CA THR A 50 -9.20 9.82 11.21
C THR A 50 -8.15 8.91 10.55
N PRO A 51 -8.38 8.48 9.30
CA PRO A 51 -7.38 7.72 8.56
C PRO A 51 -6.19 8.60 8.16
N HIS A 52 -4.99 8.02 8.18
CA HIS A 52 -3.80 8.63 7.57
C HIS A 52 -3.62 8.18 6.12
N THR A 53 -4.24 7.06 5.72
CA THR A 53 -4.27 6.59 4.33
C THR A 53 -5.63 5.97 4.00
N GLN A 54 -6.12 6.22 2.78
CA GLN A 54 -7.31 5.62 2.20
C GLN A 54 -7.03 5.08 0.79
N TYR A 55 -7.67 3.95 0.47
CA TYR A 55 -7.53 3.27 -0.81
C TYR A 55 -8.89 3.14 -1.50
N VAL A 56 -8.93 3.41 -2.81
CA VAL A 56 -10.09 3.17 -3.66
C VAL A 56 -9.72 2.16 -4.72
N TYR A 57 -10.57 1.14 -4.90
CA TYR A 57 -10.36 0.05 -5.85
C TYR A 57 -11.42 0.07 -6.94
N SER A 58 -11.02 -0.36 -8.12
CA SER A 58 -11.91 -0.61 -9.24
C SER A 58 -12.68 -1.91 -9.02
N PRO A 59 -13.96 -1.99 -9.41
CA PRO A 59 -14.73 -3.23 -9.29
C PRO A 59 -14.27 -4.34 -10.24
N VAL A 60 -13.35 -4.05 -11.16
CA VAL A 60 -12.88 -5.01 -12.17
C VAL A 60 -12.02 -6.13 -11.59
N TYR A 61 -11.31 -5.87 -10.49
CA TYR A 61 -10.47 -6.87 -9.82
C TYR A 61 -10.13 -6.46 -8.38
N ILE A 62 -9.77 -7.43 -7.53
CA ILE A 62 -9.53 -7.23 -6.10
C ILE A 62 -8.31 -6.35 -5.83
N ASP A 63 -7.25 -6.44 -6.64
CA ASP A 63 -6.00 -5.68 -6.50
C ASP A 63 -5.95 -4.43 -7.40
N ALA A 64 -7.07 -4.06 -8.02
CA ALA A 64 -7.14 -2.93 -8.96
C ALA A 64 -7.27 -1.59 -8.23
N ILE A 65 -6.20 -1.11 -7.59
CA ILE A 65 -6.18 0.19 -6.90
C ILE A 65 -6.28 1.33 -7.94
N ILE A 66 -7.20 2.27 -7.72
CA ILE A 66 -7.37 3.49 -8.54
C ILE A 66 -6.62 4.65 -7.90
N THR A 67 -6.85 4.88 -6.60
CA THR A 67 -6.25 6.01 -5.87
C THR A 67 -5.80 5.61 -4.48
N ILE A 68 -4.71 6.24 -4.04
CA ILE A 68 -4.27 6.28 -2.66
C ILE A 68 -4.38 7.75 -2.22
N THR A 69 -5.11 8.04 -1.14
CA THR A 69 -5.13 9.39 -0.55
C THR A 69 -4.52 9.31 0.84
N ARG A 70 -3.53 10.14 1.15
CA ARG A 70 -2.82 10.13 2.42
C ARG A 70 -2.76 11.51 3.07
N ASP A 71 -2.65 11.50 4.39
CA ASP A 71 -2.31 12.64 5.23
C ASP A 71 -0.79 12.81 5.18
N SER A 72 -0.34 13.84 4.46
CA SER A 72 1.07 14.05 4.15
C SER A 72 1.83 14.83 5.22
N ASP A 73 1.13 15.46 6.16
CA ASP A 73 1.69 16.33 7.20
C ASP A 73 1.26 15.94 8.64
N ALA A 74 0.54 14.82 8.79
CA ALA A 74 0.03 14.27 10.04
C ALA A 74 -0.93 15.21 10.79
N ASN A 75 -1.71 16.01 10.06
CA ASN A 75 -2.67 16.95 10.64
C ASN A 75 -4.09 16.36 10.84
N GLY A 76 -4.31 15.11 10.42
CA GLY A 76 -5.58 14.40 10.49
C GLY A 76 -6.50 14.61 9.28
N SER A 77 -6.03 15.29 8.23
CA SER A 77 -6.71 15.49 6.96
C SER A 77 -5.97 14.79 5.84
N LEU A 78 -6.71 14.10 4.97
CA LEU A 78 -6.16 13.55 3.74
C LEU A 78 -6.01 14.68 2.71
N ASP A 79 -4.79 15.04 2.39
CA ASP A 79 -4.44 16.22 1.58
C ASP A 79 -3.63 15.88 0.32
N GLN A 80 -3.12 14.65 0.20
CA GLN A 80 -2.40 14.19 -0.97
C GLN A 80 -3.10 13.01 -1.63
N ARG A 81 -3.56 13.20 -2.88
CA ARG A 81 -4.05 12.13 -3.74
C ARG A 81 -2.98 11.66 -4.71
N LEU A 82 -2.87 10.35 -4.84
CA LEU A 82 -2.01 9.65 -5.78
C LEU A 82 -2.87 8.77 -6.68
N TRP A 83 -2.61 8.83 -7.99
CA TRP A 83 -3.26 8.02 -9.01
C TRP A 83 -2.35 6.86 -9.38
N VAL A 84 -2.87 5.65 -9.31
CA VAL A 84 -2.08 4.43 -9.44
C VAL A 84 -2.01 4.01 -10.91
N VAL A 85 -0.78 3.76 -11.38
CA VAL A 85 -0.53 3.11 -12.66
C VAL A 85 -0.11 1.67 -12.40
N GLN A 86 -0.74 0.73 -13.09
CA GLN A 86 -0.50 -0.70 -12.91
C GLN A 86 -0.17 -1.37 -14.25
N ASP A 87 0.58 -2.47 -14.19
CA ASP A 87 0.76 -3.38 -15.32
C ASP A 87 -0.44 -4.34 -15.48
N SER A 88 -0.37 -5.26 -16.44
CA SER A 88 -1.41 -6.27 -16.67
C SER A 88 -1.62 -7.24 -15.52
N ASN A 89 -0.66 -7.32 -14.59
CA ASN A 89 -0.67 -8.21 -13.44
C ASN A 89 -1.10 -7.46 -12.17
N TRP A 90 -1.60 -6.22 -12.30
CA TRP A 90 -2.02 -5.34 -11.21
C TRP A 90 -0.88 -4.92 -10.28
N ASN A 91 0.39 -5.08 -10.70
CA ASN A 91 1.49 -4.53 -9.94
C ASN A 91 1.55 -3.02 -10.14
N VAL A 92 1.77 -2.25 -9.06
CA VAL A 92 1.96 -0.80 -9.14
C VAL A 92 3.32 -0.49 -9.76
N THR A 93 3.32 0.22 -10.88
CA THR A 93 4.54 0.61 -11.61
C THR A 93 4.86 2.09 -11.45
N ALA A 94 3.85 2.93 -11.21
CA ALA A 94 4.04 4.35 -10.92
C ALA A 94 2.88 4.95 -10.11
N LEU A 95 3.15 6.08 -9.46
CA LEU A 95 2.15 6.95 -8.85
C LEU A 95 2.21 8.33 -9.50
N LEU A 96 1.05 8.89 -9.85
CA LEU A 96 0.91 10.23 -10.40
C LEU A 96 0.27 11.17 -9.37
N ASN A 97 0.63 12.45 -9.40
CA ASN A 97 -0.13 13.49 -8.70
C ASN A 97 -1.34 13.97 -9.53
N ASP A 98 -2.12 14.90 -9.00
CA ASP A 98 -3.32 15.45 -9.68
C ASP A 98 -3.04 16.17 -11.00
N SER A 99 -1.77 16.55 -11.26
CA SER A 99 -1.35 17.13 -12.54
C SER A 99 -0.91 16.07 -13.56
N GLY A 100 -1.05 14.78 -13.25
CA GLY A 100 -0.59 13.67 -14.09
C GLY A 100 0.93 13.51 -14.14
N ILE A 101 1.65 14.14 -13.21
CA ILE A 101 3.11 14.03 -13.13
C ILE A 101 3.48 12.83 -12.27
N VAL A 102 4.40 12.01 -12.76
CA VAL A 102 4.99 10.89 -12.00
C VAL A 102 5.72 11.43 -10.78
N VAL A 103 5.30 10.98 -9.60
CA VAL A 103 5.94 11.31 -8.31
C VAL A 103 6.67 10.12 -7.71
N GLU A 104 6.32 8.90 -8.12
CA GLU A 104 7.02 7.67 -7.73
C GLU A 104 7.01 6.69 -8.91
N HIS A 105 8.11 5.94 -9.05
CA HIS A 105 8.26 4.90 -10.05
C HIS A 105 8.90 3.67 -9.42
N THR A 106 8.31 2.50 -9.64
CA THR A 106 8.76 1.25 -9.06
C THR A 106 9.24 0.32 -10.16
N TRP A 107 10.47 -0.20 -10.01
CA TRP A 107 11.02 -1.20 -10.91
C TRP A 107 10.65 -2.59 -10.40
N ILE A 108 9.77 -3.26 -11.12
CA ILE A 108 9.45 -4.66 -10.86
C ILE A 108 10.30 -5.50 -11.81
N ASN A 109 11.11 -6.38 -11.24
CA ASN A 109 11.88 -7.34 -12.02
C ASN A 109 10.92 -8.37 -12.61
N ASP A 110 10.38 -8.08 -13.78
CA ASP A 110 9.75 -9.09 -14.59
C ASP A 110 10.85 -9.88 -15.33
N VAL A 111 10.94 -11.17 -15.02
CA VAL A 111 11.95 -12.08 -15.60
C VAL A 111 11.70 -12.30 -17.10
N GLU A 112 10.54 -11.92 -17.64
CA GLU A 112 10.21 -12.17 -19.05
C GLU A 112 10.86 -11.20 -20.07
N LEU A 113 11.48 -10.09 -19.63
CA LEU A 113 12.06 -9.10 -20.57
C LEU A 113 13.60 -9.07 -20.65
N GLN A 114 14.32 -9.97 -19.97
CA GLN A 114 15.78 -10.05 -20.11
C GLN A 114 16.26 -10.77 -21.40
N GLY A 115 15.35 -11.26 -22.23
CA GLY A 115 15.67 -12.03 -23.45
C GLY A 115 15.74 -11.24 -24.77
N TYR A 116 15.31 -9.97 -24.82
CA TYR A 116 15.08 -9.26 -26.10
C TYR A 116 16.02 -8.08 -26.42
N ALA A 117 17.00 -7.76 -25.57
CA ALA A 117 18.04 -6.82 -25.95
C ALA A 117 19.11 -7.53 -26.81
N SER A 118 18.82 -7.73 -28.08
CA SER A 118 19.83 -8.07 -29.08
C SER A 118 20.93 -7.02 -29.08
N ALA A 119 22.17 -7.44 -28.78
CA ALA A 119 23.35 -6.59 -28.85
C ALA A 119 23.54 -6.05 -30.29
N PRO A 120 23.83 -4.75 -30.47
CA PRO A 120 24.28 -4.26 -31.77
C PRO A 120 25.68 -4.82 -32.09
N ALA A 121 25.89 -5.12 -33.38
CA ALA A 121 27.12 -5.64 -33.96
C ALA A 121 28.29 -4.64 -33.91
#